data_AF-E2BTK6-F1
#
_entry.id   AF-E2BTK6-F1
#
_cell.length_a   1.000
_cell.length_b   1.000
_cell.length_c   1.000
_cell.angle_alpha   90.00
_cell.angle_beta   90.00
_cell.angle_gamma   90.00
#
_symmetry.space_group_name_H-M   'P 1'
#
loop_
_entity.id
_entity.type
_entity.pdbx_description
1 polymer ?
#
loop_
_entity_poly.entity_id
_entity_poly.type
_entity_poly.pdbx_seq_one_letter_code
_entity_poly.pdbx_strand_id
1 'polypeptide(L)' 'KVIRCLNCQRFGHVEAQCRGGDKARSCHNCASNEHLSKECNSNSIACINCIRRNLPKTGHRANSYYCPVF' A
#
# COMPACT_ATOMS: atom_id res chain seq x y z
N LYS A 1 -0.18 -17.42 2.45
CA LYS A 1 -0.92 -16.29 1.82
C LYS A 1 -1.08 -15.20 2.87
N VAL A 2 -0.38 -14.08 2.74
CA VAL A 2 -0.47 -13.01 3.74
C VAL A 2 -1.71 -12.15 3.47
N ILE A 3 -2.47 -11.92 4.53
CA ILE A 3 -3.67 -11.10 4.49
C ILE A 3 -3.24 -9.64 4.46
N ARG A 4 -3.76 -8.89 3.49
CA ARG A 4 -3.48 -7.46 3.32
C ARG A 4 -4.76 -6.69 3.09
N CYS A 5 -4.84 -5.53 3.72
CA CYS A 5 -5.97 -4.63 3.59
C CYS A 5 -5.90 -3.88 2.26
N LEU A 6 -6.94 -3.97 1.42
CA LEU A 6 -6.95 -3.26 0.13
C LEU A 6 -7.20 -1.76 0.25
N ASN A 7 -7.70 -1.29 1.41
CA ASN A 7 -7.78 0.14 1.71
C ASN A 7 -6.40 0.67 2.11
N CYS A 8 -5.86 0.27 3.26
CA CYS A 8 -4.63 0.87 3.78
C CYS A 8 -3.34 0.16 3.37
N GLN A 9 -3.40 -0.96 2.64
CA GLN A 9 -2.27 -1.82 2.24
C GLN A 9 -1.48 -2.47 3.39
N ARG A 10 -1.87 -2.31 4.65
CA ARG A 10 -1.21 -2.98 5.78
C ARG A 10 -1.47 -4.48 5.80
N PHE A 11 -0.56 -5.23 6.40
CA PHE A 11 -0.69 -6.66 6.60
C PHE A 11 -1.48 -6.99 7.87
N GLY A 12 -2.08 -8.18 7.92
CA GLY A 12 -2.75 -8.74 9.10
C GLY A 12 -4.28 -8.56 9.15
N HIS A 13 -4.89 -7.82 8.22
CA HIS A 13 -6.35 -7.65 8.16
C HIS A 13 -6.84 -7.37 6.74
N VAL A 14 -8.14 -7.55 6.49
CA VAL A 14 -8.81 -7.23 5.21
C VAL A 14 -9.44 -5.85 5.23
N GLU A 15 -9.92 -5.36 4.09
CA GLU A 15 -10.56 -4.04 3.98
C GLU A 15 -11.74 -3.85 4.94
N ALA A 16 -12.56 -4.90 5.15
CA ALA A 16 -13.71 -4.89 6.05
C ALA A 16 -13.33 -4.69 7.53
N GLN A 17 -12.07 -4.96 7.89
CA GLN A 17 -11.53 -4.80 9.23
C GLN A 17 -10.59 -3.57 9.34
N CYS A 18 -10.53 -2.74 8.29
CA CYS A 18 -9.70 -1.56 8.27
C CYS A 18 -10.27 -0.49 9.21
N ARG A 19 -9.59 -0.24 10.34
CA ARG A 19 -9.99 0.81 11.29
C ARG A 19 -10.03 2.23 10.68
N GLY A 20 -9.31 2.45 9.58
CA GLY A 20 -9.29 3.73 8.86
C GLY A 20 -10.39 3.90 7.81
N GLY A 21 -11.22 2.86 7.57
CA GLY A 21 -12.29 2.88 6.57
C GLY A 21 -11.80 3.29 5.16
N ASP A 22 -12.70 3.88 4.38
CA ASP A 22 -12.40 4.42 3.04
C ASP A 22 -11.44 5.62 3.08
N LYS A 23 -11.29 6.30 4.21
CA LYS A 23 -10.35 7.43 4.35
C LYS A 23 -8.89 6.98 4.39
N ALA A 24 -8.63 5.72 4.72
CA ALA A 24 -7.28 5.16 4.72
C ALA A 24 -6.89 4.52 3.38
N ARG A 25 -7.63 4.83 2.31
CA ARG A 25 -7.43 4.27 0.99
C ARG A 25 -6.17 4.83 0.37
N SER A 26 -5.16 3.98 0.26
CA SER A 26 -3.86 4.31 -0.34
C SER A 26 -3.66 3.47 -1.60
N CYS A 27 -3.20 4.11 -2.67
CA CYS A 27 -2.75 3.49 -3.90
C CYS A 27 -1.62 2.50 -3.60
N HIS A 28 -1.78 1.24 -4.02
CA HIS A 28 -0.77 0.21 -3.82
C HIS A 28 0.39 0.32 -4.82
N ASN A 29 0.24 1.13 -5.87
CA ASN A 29 1.26 1.35 -6.89
C ASN A 29 2.23 2.46 -6.48
N CYS A 30 1.71 3.64 -6.11
CA CYS A 30 2.53 4.84 -5.86
C CYS A 30 2.43 5.38 -4.43
N ALA A 31 1.69 4.71 -3.54
CA ALA A 31 1.47 5.13 -2.15
C ALA A 31 0.73 6.48 -1.97
N SER A 32 0.12 7.02 -3.03
CA SER A 32 -0.75 8.20 -2.92
C SER A 32 -2.09 7.87 -2.24
N ASN A 33 -2.70 8.84 -1.56
CA ASN A 33 -4.06 8.72 -1.00
C ASN A 33 -5.10 9.47 -1.85
N GLU A 34 -4.68 10.17 -2.90
CA GLU A 34 -5.57 10.98 -3.75
C GLU A 34 -6.37 10.14 -4.75
N HIS A 35 -5.87 8.95 -5.09
CA HIS A 35 -6.48 8.13 -6.14
C HIS A 35 -6.36 6.64 -5.85
N LEU A 36 -7.18 5.90 -6.57
CA LEU A 36 -7.15 4.46 -6.61
C LEU A 36 -6.07 3.92 -7.52
N SER A 37 -5.60 2.71 -7.23
CA SER A 37 -4.58 2.06 -8.05
C SER A 37 -5.01 1.82 -9.50
N LYS A 38 -6.33 1.79 -9.76
CA LYS A 38 -6.91 1.75 -11.11
C LYS A 38 -6.76 3.07 -11.88
N GLU A 39 -6.65 4.18 -11.17
CA GLU A 39 -6.54 5.55 -11.70
C GLU A 39 -5.12 6.11 -11.53
N CYS A 40 -4.18 5.27 -11.09
CA CYS A 40 -2.81 5.67 -10.86
C CYS A 40 -2.07 5.84 -12.18
N ASN A 41 -1.88 7.10 -12.61
CA ASN A 41 -1.05 7.47 -13.75
C ASN A 41 0.43 7.73 -13.40
N SER A 42 0.84 7.45 -12.14
CA SER A 42 2.23 7.69 -11.73
C SER A 42 3.15 6.58 -12.21
N ASN A 43 4.25 6.97 -12.90
CA ASN A 43 5.36 6.07 -13.21
C ASN A 43 6.24 5.73 -11.99
N SER A 44 6.04 6.42 -10.88
CA SER A 44 6.80 6.19 -9.65
C SER A 44 6.14 5.12 -8.81
N ILE A 45 6.73 3.93 -8.79
CA ILE A 45 6.28 2.83 -7.96
C ILE A 45 6.85 3.00 -6.54
N ALA A 46 5.96 2.99 -5.54
CA ALA A 46 6.33 3.12 -4.14
C ALA A 46 5.43 2.27 -3.24
N CYS A 47 6.04 1.67 -2.23
CA CYS A 47 5.35 0.86 -1.23
C CYS A 47 4.97 1.75 -0.04
N ILE A 48 3.67 1.93 0.18
CA ILE A 48 3.14 2.70 1.31
C ILE A 48 3.62 2.14 2.66
N ASN A 49 3.84 0.83 2.76
CA ASN A 49 4.34 0.21 4.00
C ASN A 49 5.82 0.54 4.23
N CYS A 50 6.65 0.57 3.18
CA CYS A 50 8.04 1.00 3.29
C CYS A 50 8.14 2.49 3.65
N ILE A 51 7.30 3.33 3.03
CA ILE A 51 7.25 4.77 3.34
C ILE A 51 6.87 5.00 4.81
N ARG A 52 5.85 4.30 5.31
CA ARG A 52 5.45 4.36 6.73
C ARG A 52 6.55 3.91 7.69
N ARG A 53 7.49 3.07 7.24
CA ARG A 53 8.63 2.56 8.02
C ARG A 53 9.91 3.35 7.78
N ASN A 54 9.87 4.46 7.03
CA ASN A 54 11.04 5.27 6.65
C ASN A 54 12.18 4.44 6.05
N LEU A 55 11.84 3.40 5.27
CA LEU A 55 12.83 2.57 4.58
C LEU A 55 13.26 3.21 3.25
N PRO A 56 14.48 2.91 2.77
CA PRO A 56 14.94 3.37 1.46
C PRO A 56 13.94 2.94 0.38
N LYS A 57 13.69 3.84 -0.59
CA LYS A 57 12.73 3.64 -1.69
C LYS A 57 13.19 2.45 -2.55
N THR A 58 12.65 1.29 -2.24
CA THR A 58 12.98 -0.01 -2.83
C THR A 58 12.23 -0.26 -4.15
N GLY A 59 11.64 0.78 -4.75
CA GLY A 59 11.08 0.74 -6.11
C GLY A 59 9.98 -0.29 -6.35
N HIS A 60 9.14 -0.58 -5.35
CA HIS A 60 8.16 -1.67 -5.45
C HIS A 60 6.76 -1.34 -4.93
N ARG A 61 5.79 -2.12 -5.39
CA ARG A 61 4.37 -1.97 -5.05
C ARG A 61 4.08 -2.61 -3.70
N ALA A 62 3.03 -2.18 -3.01
CA ALA A 62 2.62 -2.77 -1.73
C ALA A 62 2.20 -4.26 -1.81
N ASN A 63 2.05 -4.82 -3.02
CA ASN A 63 1.79 -6.26 -3.26
C ASN A 63 3.04 -7.09 -3.50
N SER A 64 4.20 -6.44 -3.49
CA SER A 64 5.44 -7.11 -3.83
C SER A 64 5.81 -8.15 -2.77
N TYR A 65 6.16 -9.36 -3.21
CA TYR A 65 6.68 -10.42 -2.33
C TYR A 65 8.07 -10.10 -1.78
N TYR A 66 8.82 -9.18 -2.39
CA TYR A 66 10.14 -8.76 -1.92
C TYR A 66 10.10 -7.52 -1.01
N CYS A 67 8.91 -7.14 -0.51
CA CYS A 67 8.79 -6.03 0.43
C CYS A 67 9.48 -6.39 1.76
N PRO A 68 10.45 -5.60 2.26
CA PRO A 68 11.16 -5.89 3.51
C PRO A 68 10.31 -5.64 4.78
N VAL A 69 9.13 -5.05 4.62
CA VAL A 69 8.16 -4.84 5.73
C VAL A 69 7.22 -6.03 5.90
N PHE A 70 7.20 -6.91 4.90
CA PHE A 70 6.37 -8.11 4.88
C PHE A 70 6.92 -9.18 5.82
#